data_AF-A0A2I0NQT3-F1
#
_entry.id   AF-A0A2I0NQT3-F1
#
_cell.length_a   1.000
_cell.length_b   1.000
_cell.length_c   1.000
_cell.angle_alpha   90.00
_cell.angle_beta   90.00
_cell.angle_gamma   90.00
#
_symmetry.space_group_name_H-M   'P 1'
#
loop_
_entity.id
_entity.type
_entity.pdbx_description
1 polymer ?
#
loop_
_entity_poly.entity_id
_entity_poly.type
_entity_poly.pdbx_seq_one_letter_code
_entity_poly.pdbx_strand_id
1 'polypeptide(L)'
;MTERLFVTGVIILIFATLVSGCVETEDEKAEAVRIALENTTVREYLSGEYEIQDVYYGTLTSASGGVERSERLPVVTIDAGDVRLWVFVDLEKEAVVAVAKNYKRTPAIVLPATQPGSTPPGGEAPTVPVPTPTGTHR
;
A
#
# COMPACT_ATOMS: atom_id res chain seq x y z
N MET A 1 21.31 16.17 -34.40
CA MET A 1 20.08 15.65 -33.78
C MET A 1 20.50 14.74 -32.66
N THR A 2 20.20 15.14 -31.43
CA THR A 2 20.67 14.50 -30.20
C THR A 2 19.60 13.51 -29.77
N GLU A 3 19.79 12.23 -30.04
CA GLU A 3 18.88 11.21 -29.55
C GLU A 3 19.27 10.80 -28.12
N ARG A 4 18.34 11.03 -27.21
CA ARG A 4 18.44 10.80 -25.78
C ARG A 4 18.27 9.30 -25.52
N LEU A 5 19.33 8.65 -25.06
CA LEU A 5 19.24 7.33 -24.44
C LEU A 5 18.47 7.46 -23.11
N PHE A 6 17.21 7.02 -23.12
CA PHE A 6 16.46 6.81 -21.89
C PHE A 6 17.03 5.57 -21.19
N VAL A 7 17.80 5.81 -20.14
CA VAL A 7 18.14 4.82 -19.12
C VAL A 7 17.01 4.80 -18.10
N THR A 8 16.25 3.71 -18.01
CA THR A 8 15.44 3.40 -16.81
C THR A 8 15.08 1.91 -16.83
N GLY A 9 15.58 1.18 -15.84
CA GLY A 9 15.38 -0.27 -15.69
C GLY A 9 16.68 -1.05 -15.76
N VAL A 10 17.54 -0.88 -14.76
CA VAL A 10 18.70 -1.77 -14.56
C VAL A 10 18.16 -3.13 -14.10
N ILE A 11 17.93 -4.04 -15.05
CA ILE A 11 17.68 -5.46 -14.79
C ILE A 11 19.04 -6.09 -14.49
N ILE A 12 19.37 -6.22 -13.20
CA ILE A 12 20.54 -7.02 -12.78
C ILE A 12 20.08 -8.48 -12.73
N LEU A 13 20.20 -9.19 -13.86
CA LEU A 13 20.10 -10.64 -13.92
C LEU A 13 21.40 -11.24 -13.33
N ILE A 14 21.41 -11.50 -12.03
CA ILE A 14 22.48 -12.27 -11.39
C ILE A 14 22.22 -13.75 -11.68
N PHE A 15 22.76 -14.26 -12.80
CA PHE A 15 22.89 -15.69 -13.04
C PHE A 15 24.04 -16.25 -12.21
N ALA A 16 23.75 -16.74 -11.00
CA ALA A 16 24.70 -17.52 -10.21
C ALA A 16 24.48 -19.01 -10.49
N THR A 17 25.44 -19.63 -11.18
CA THR A 17 25.50 -21.07 -11.49
C THR A 17 26.01 -21.90 -10.29
N LEU A 18 25.62 -23.19 -10.25
CA LEU A 18 25.96 -24.29 -9.31
C LEU A 18 25.13 -24.30 -7.99
N VAL A 19 24.45 -25.39 -7.58
CA VAL A 19 24.89 -26.79 -7.38
C VAL A 19 23.71 -27.77 -7.44
N SER A 20 23.90 -28.88 -8.14
CA SER A 20 23.06 -30.08 -8.15
C SER A 20 22.88 -30.67 -6.74
N GLY A 21 21.65 -30.68 -6.18
CA GLY A 21 21.31 -31.50 -4.99
C GLY A 21 20.20 -31.01 -4.05
N CYS A 22 19.82 -29.71 -4.08
CA CYS A 22 18.74 -29.11 -3.26
C CYS A 22 17.86 -28.17 -4.09
N VAL A 23 17.74 -28.45 -5.39
CA VAL A 23 17.45 -27.46 -6.45
C VAL A 23 15.96 -27.21 -6.67
N GLU A 24 15.08 -28.15 -6.32
CA GLU A 24 13.66 -28.06 -6.69
C GLU A 24 12.99 -26.80 -6.13
N THR A 25 13.28 -26.39 -4.89
CA THR A 25 12.58 -25.24 -4.28
C THR A 25 13.04 -23.87 -4.76
N GLU A 26 14.30 -23.69 -5.15
CA GLU A 26 14.78 -22.37 -5.60
C GLU A 26 14.41 -22.11 -7.06
N ASP A 27 14.47 -23.14 -7.90
CA ASP A 27 14.00 -23.08 -9.29
C ASP A 27 12.47 -22.83 -9.33
N GLU A 28 11.70 -23.53 -8.49
CA GLU A 28 10.26 -23.29 -8.32
C GLU A 28 9.94 -21.86 -7.88
N LYS A 29 10.72 -21.29 -6.97
CA LYS A 29 10.54 -19.90 -6.52
C LYS A 29 10.82 -18.91 -7.64
N ALA A 30 11.92 -19.12 -8.38
CA ALA A 30 12.25 -18.27 -9.53
C ALA A 30 11.16 -18.33 -10.61
N GLU A 31 10.63 -19.53 -10.85
CA GLU A 31 9.55 -19.75 -11.80
C GLU A 31 8.23 -19.12 -11.33
N ALA A 32 7.90 -19.23 -10.05
CA ALA A 32 6.74 -18.55 -9.47
C ALA A 32 6.83 -17.03 -9.63
N VAL A 33 8.02 -16.45 -9.42
CA VAL A 33 8.28 -15.01 -9.65
C VAL A 33 8.07 -14.66 -11.12
N ARG A 34 8.62 -15.46 -12.06
CA ARG A 34 8.45 -15.25 -13.50
C ARG A 34 6.96 -15.19 -13.87
N ILE A 35 6.20 -16.22 -13.49
CA ILE A 35 4.75 -16.30 -13.77
C ILE A 35 3.99 -15.12 -13.13
N ALA A 36 4.32 -14.77 -11.88
CA ALA A 36 3.68 -13.66 -11.19
C ALA A 36 3.90 -12.31 -11.91
N LEU A 37 5.12 -12.04 -12.38
CA LEU A 37 5.47 -10.79 -13.05
C LEU A 37 4.94 -10.70 -14.49
N GLU A 38 4.69 -11.83 -15.15
CA GLU A 38 4.09 -11.88 -16.49
C GLU A 38 2.57 -11.66 -16.45
N ASN A 39 1.92 -11.89 -15.31
CA ASN A 39 0.48 -11.73 -15.17
C ASN A 39 0.03 -10.27 -15.33
N THR A 40 -0.94 -10.04 -16.22
CA THR A 40 -1.46 -8.70 -16.54
C THR A 40 -2.04 -7.98 -15.32
N THR A 41 -2.86 -8.66 -14.53
CA THR A 41 -3.46 -8.10 -13.31
C THR A 41 -2.40 -7.70 -12.29
N VAL A 42 -1.33 -8.50 -12.12
CA VAL A 42 -0.22 -8.14 -11.23
C VAL A 42 0.50 -6.91 -11.76
N ARG A 43 0.82 -6.87 -13.06
CA ARG A 43 1.52 -5.75 -13.70
C ARG A 43 0.80 -4.41 -13.57
N GLU A 44 -0.52 -4.40 -13.52
CA GLU A 44 -1.30 -3.17 -13.26
C GLU A 44 -0.96 -2.51 -11.92
N TYR A 45 -0.56 -3.29 -10.91
CA TYR A 45 -0.12 -2.78 -9.61
C TYR A 45 1.37 -2.41 -9.57
N LEU A 46 2.16 -2.86 -10.54
CA LEU A 46 3.61 -2.65 -10.60
C LEU A 46 4.00 -1.47 -11.50
N SER A 47 3.12 -0.48 -11.67
CA SER A 47 3.37 0.68 -12.54
C SER A 47 4.49 1.61 -12.03
N GLY A 48 5.00 1.38 -10.82
CA GLY A 48 6.11 2.12 -10.21
C GLY A 48 7.21 1.20 -9.69
N GLU A 49 8.02 1.71 -8.76
CA GLU A 49 9.01 0.88 -8.07
C GLU A 49 8.32 -0.20 -7.24
N TYR A 50 8.84 -1.43 -7.33
CA TYR A 50 8.38 -2.56 -6.57
C TYR A 50 9.55 -3.38 -6.04
N GLU A 51 9.31 -4.11 -4.96
CA GLU A 51 10.27 -5.00 -4.33
C GLU A 51 9.60 -6.36 -4.07
N ILE A 52 10.23 -7.43 -4.53
CA ILE A 52 9.84 -8.79 -4.16
C ILE A 52 10.39 -9.05 -2.77
N GLN A 53 9.50 -9.22 -1.80
CA GLN A 53 9.85 -9.37 -0.39
C GLN A 53 10.21 -10.80 -0.04
N ASP A 54 9.43 -11.77 -0.52
CA ASP A 54 9.62 -13.19 -0.21
C ASP A 54 8.86 -14.08 -1.20
N VAL A 55 9.30 -15.34 -1.29
CA VAL A 55 8.61 -16.42 -1.99
C VAL A 55 8.53 -17.63 -1.07
N TYR A 56 7.30 -17.98 -0.67
CA TYR A 56 7.05 -19.09 0.25
C TYR A 56 5.80 -19.87 -0.16
N TYR A 57 5.58 -21.05 0.42
CA TYR A 57 4.37 -21.82 0.19
C TYR A 57 3.28 -21.43 1.19
N GLY A 58 2.17 -20.87 0.68
CA GLY A 58 0.99 -20.49 1.45
C GLY A 58 -0.18 -21.43 1.17
N THR A 59 -1.20 -21.40 2.04
CA THR A 59 -2.47 -22.11 1.79
C THR A 59 -3.51 -21.13 1.29
N LEU A 60 -4.08 -21.42 0.12
CA LEU A 60 -5.25 -20.72 -0.41
C LEU A 60 -6.49 -21.54 -0.09
N THR A 61 -7.34 -21.00 0.77
CA THR A 61 -8.64 -21.61 1.11
C THR A 61 -9.75 -20.91 0.34
N SER A 62 -10.54 -21.67 -0.40
CA SER A 62 -11.72 -21.21 -1.11
C SER A 62 -12.95 -21.98 -0.66
N ALA A 63 -14.07 -21.29 -0.47
CA ALA A 63 -15.34 -21.91 -0.13
C ALA A 63 -16.36 -21.60 -1.24
N SER A 64 -16.96 -22.64 -1.81
CA SER A 64 -18.01 -22.51 -2.82
C SER A 64 -19.04 -23.62 -2.68
N GLY A 65 -20.33 -23.29 -2.81
CA GLY A 65 -21.41 -24.27 -2.72
C GLY A 65 -21.49 -25.04 -1.39
N GLY A 66 -21.00 -24.45 -0.29
CA GLY A 66 -20.92 -25.11 1.02
C GLY A 66 -19.76 -26.09 1.18
N VAL A 67 -18.82 -26.14 0.22
CA VAL A 67 -17.60 -26.96 0.29
C VAL A 67 -16.39 -26.05 0.37
N GLU A 68 -15.51 -26.33 1.33
CA GLU A 68 -14.21 -25.69 1.48
C GLU A 68 -13.14 -26.54 0.78
N ARG A 69 -12.25 -25.88 0.02
CA ARG A 69 -11.05 -26.49 -0.57
C ARG A 69 -9.84 -25.65 -0.23
N SER A 70 -8.79 -26.31 0.24
CA SER A 70 -7.52 -25.71 0.59
C SER A 70 -6.42 -26.30 -0.26
N GLU A 71 -5.60 -25.44 -0.85
CA GLU A 71 -4.49 -25.83 -1.71
C GLU A 71 -3.22 -25.12 -1.24
N ARG A 72 -2.09 -25.83 -1.25
CA ARG A 72 -0.79 -25.27 -0.87
C ARG A 72 -0.06 -24.86 -2.15
N LEU A 73 0.20 -23.58 -2.30
CA LEU A 73 0.75 -22.99 -3.52
C LEU A 73 1.90 -22.04 -3.21
N PRO A 74 2.87 -21.86 -4.13
CA PRO A 74 3.80 -20.73 -4.07
C PRO A 74 3.07 -19.39 -3.98
N VAL A 75 3.58 -18.54 -3.10
CA VAL A 75 3.10 -17.17 -2.87
C VAL A 75 4.27 -16.23 -3.05
N VAL A 76 4.17 -15.36 -4.04
CA VAL A 76 5.12 -14.27 -4.26
C VAL A 76 4.58 -13.03 -3.55
N THR A 77 5.34 -12.51 -2.58
CA THR A 77 4.98 -11.27 -1.87
C THR A 77 5.68 -10.09 -2.53
N ILE A 78 4.91 -9.10 -2.97
CA ILE A 78 5.44 -7.93 -3.69
C ILE A 78 4.95 -6.66 -3.00
N ASP A 79 5.88 -5.79 -2.63
CA ASP A 79 5.56 -4.43 -2.19
C ASP A 79 5.65 -3.48 -3.39
N ALA A 80 4.58 -2.73 -3.66
CA ALA A 80 4.53 -1.71 -4.71
C ALA A 80 3.85 -0.46 -4.16
N GLY A 81 4.63 0.60 -3.91
CA GLY A 81 4.12 1.83 -3.29
C GLY A 81 3.38 1.58 -1.96
N ASP A 82 2.10 1.94 -1.94
CA ASP A 82 1.19 1.81 -0.80
C ASP A 82 0.45 0.46 -0.74
N VAL A 83 0.72 -0.48 -1.64
CA VAL A 83 0.09 -1.81 -1.64
C VAL A 83 1.13 -2.93 -1.46
N ARG A 84 0.75 -3.94 -0.70
CA ARG A 84 1.40 -5.25 -0.66
C ARG A 84 0.50 -6.26 -1.37
N LEU A 85 1.08 -7.04 -2.27
CA LEU A 85 0.43 -8.11 -3.00
C LEU A 85 0.88 -9.46 -2.45
N TRP A 86 -0.05 -10.40 -2.33
CA TRP A 86 0.24 -11.83 -2.23
C TRP A 86 -0.30 -12.50 -3.49
N VAL A 87 0.62 -12.94 -4.35
CA VAL A 87 0.31 -13.56 -5.63
C VAL A 87 0.45 -15.07 -5.49
N PHE A 88 -0.67 -15.79 -5.55
CA PHE A 88 -0.71 -17.24 -5.51
C PHE A 88 -0.53 -17.79 -6.92
N VAL A 89 0.50 -18.62 -7.10
CA VAL A 89 0.90 -19.17 -8.39
C VAL A 89 0.68 -20.68 -8.38
N ASP A 90 0.10 -21.19 -9.47
CA ASP A 90 0.05 -22.61 -9.77
C ASP A 90 1.13 -22.90 -10.82
N LEU A 91 2.17 -23.62 -10.41
CA LEU A 91 3.30 -23.96 -11.27
C LEU A 91 2.94 -25.02 -12.31
N GLU A 92 2.00 -25.92 -12.01
CA GLU A 92 1.56 -26.95 -12.96
C GLU A 92 0.73 -26.32 -14.09
N LYS A 93 -0.09 -25.32 -13.76
CA LYS A 93 -0.91 -24.58 -14.72
C LYS A 93 -0.21 -23.36 -15.32
N GLU A 94 1.01 -23.07 -14.89
CA GLU A 94 1.79 -21.87 -15.25
C GLU A 94 0.97 -20.57 -15.14
N ALA A 95 0.18 -20.43 -14.07
CA ALA A 95 -0.80 -19.36 -13.96
C ALA A 95 -0.92 -18.77 -12.55
N VAL A 96 -1.27 -17.48 -12.47
CA VAL A 96 -1.70 -16.84 -11.23
C VAL A 96 -3.15 -17.21 -10.95
N VAL A 97 -3.40 -17.86 -9.81
CA VAL A 97 -4.75 -18.32 -9.42
C VAL A 97 -5.46 -17.34 -8.50
N ALA A 98 -4.71 -16.53 -7.73
CA ALA A 98 -5.28 -15.50 -6.87
C ALA A 98 -4.29 -14.37 -6.61
N VAL A 99 -4.82 -13.16 -6.44
CA VAL A 99 -4.06 -11.98 -6.01
C VAL A 99 -4.78 -11.34 -4.83
N ALA A 100 -4.19 -11.47 -3.63
CA ALA A 100 -4.65 -10.75 -2.45
C ALA A 100 -3.88 -9.44 -2.29
N LYS A 101 -4.56 -8.40 -1.81
CA LYS A 101 -4.05 -7.02 -1.75
C LYS A 101 -4.19 -6.48 -0.34
N ASN A 102 -3.18 -5.80 0.14
CA ASN A 102 -3.19 -5.12 1.43
C ASN A 102 -2.63 -3.70 1.29
N TYR A 103 -3.49 -2.70 1.48
CA TYR A 103 -3.10 -1.30 1.42
C TYR A 103 -2.48 -0.87 2.75
N LYS A 104 -1.25 -0.36 2.68
CA LYS A 104 -0.50 0.24 3.78
C LYS A 104 -1.30 1.46 4.28
N ARG A 105 -1.72 1.43 5.55
CA ARG A 105 -2.47 2.54 6.13
C ARG A 105 -1.56 3.75 6.35
N THR A 106 -1.95 4.91 5.84
CA THR A 106 -1.42 6.19 6.31
C THR A 106 -2.06 6.52 7.66
N PRO A 107 -1.29 6.78 8.74
CA PRO A 107 -1.86 7.25 9.99
C PRO A 107 -2.62 8.55 9.76
N ALA A 108 -3.89 8.61 10.16
CA ALA A 108 -4.63 9.86 10.17
C ALA A 108 -4.02 10.78 11.24
N ILE A 109 -3.49 11.93 10.82
CA ILE A 109 -3.16 13.01 11.76
C ILE A 109 -4.49 13.54 12.28
N VAL A 110 -4.88 13.13 13.49
CA VAL A 110 -6.01 13.74 14.19
C VAL A 110 -5.56 15.16 14.54
N LEU A 111 -6.02 16.14 13.77
CA LEU A 111 -5.85 17.55 14.15
C LEU A 111 -6.52 17.72 15.52
N PRO A 112 -5.85 18.33 16.50
CA PRO A 112 -6.49 18.62 17.78
C PRO A 112 -7.75 19.45 17.49
N ALA A 113 -8.90 18.95 17.96
CA ALA A 113 -10.13 19.69 17.87
C ALA A 113 -9.89 21.08 18.47
N THR A 114 -10.08 22.13 17.68
CA THR A 114 -10.14 23.49 18.22
C THR A 114 -11.35 23.50 19.13
N GLN A 115 -11.14 23.29 20.44
CA GLN A 115 -12.20 23.47 21.42
C GLN A 115 -12.73 24.90 21.20
N PRO A 116 -14.04 25.08 20.95
CA PRO A 116 -14.63 26.40 20.98
C PRO A 116 -14.29 26.99 22.35
N GLY A 117 -13.48 28.05 22.35
CA GLY A 117 -13.10 28.74 23.57
C GLY A 117 -14.36 29.06 24.35
N SER A 118 -14.44 28.54 25.57
CA SER A 118 -15.46 28.90 26.54
C SER A 118 -15.41 30.42 26.68
N THR A 119 -16.37 31.12 26.08
CA THR A 119 -16.56 32.54 26.35
C THR A 119 -16.98 32.62 27.82
N PRO A 120 -16.22 33.29 28.71
CA PRO A 120 -16.69 33.49 30.07
C PRO A 120 -18.01 34.25 30.02
N PRO A 121 -19.02 33.89 30.83
CA PRO A 121 -20.22 34.72 30.95
C PRO A 121 -19.78 36.11 31.42
N GLY A 122 -20.22 37.13 30.69
CA GLY A 122 -19.80 38.52 30.89
C GLY A 122 -19.95 38.96 32.33
N GLY A 123 -18.82 39.26 32.97
CA GLY A 123 -18.75 40.10 34.16
C GLY A 123 -18.61 41.55 33.71
N GLU A 124 -19.70 42.29 33.90
CA GLU A 124 -19.84 43.75 33.97
C GLU A 124 -18.94 44.62 33.05
N ALA A 125 -19.60 45.28 32.10
CA ALA A 125 -19.05 46.44 31.42
C ALA A 125 -18.65 47.53 32.44
N PRO A 126 -17.48 48.19 32.29
CA PRO A 126 -17.17 49.39 33.05
C PRO A 126 -18.18 50.48 32.68
N THR A 127 -18.97 50.94 33.65
CA THR A 127 -19.84 52.10 33.51
C THR A 127 -18.96 53.34 33.27
N VAL A 128 -18.80 53.73 32.01
CA VAL A 128 -18.22 55.03 31.66
C VAL A 128 -19.27 56.10 32.02
N PRO A 129 -18.94 57.12 32.84
CA PRO A 129 -19.87 58.21 33.10
C PRO A 129 -20.12 59.00 31.81
N VAL A 130 -21.40 59.12 31.45
CA VAL A 130 -21.89 59.96 30.35
C VAL A 130 -21.63 61.43 30.70
N PRO A 131 -20.99 62.24 29.82
CA PRO A 131 -20.86 63.67 30.05
C PRO A 131 -22.20 64.38 29.84
N THR A 132 -22.62 65.14 30.84
CA THR A 132 -23.80 66.02 30.83
C THR A 132 -23.66 67.11 29.75
N PRO A 133 -24.61 67.26 28.81
CA PRO A 133 -24.59 68.38 27.88
C PRO A 133 -25.02 69.67 28.60
N THR A 134 -24.14 70.67 28.56
CA THR A 134 -24.40 72.05 28.94
C THR A 134 -25.44 72.66 27.99
N GLY A 135 -26.62 72.97 28.53
CA GLY A 135 -27.64 73.77 27.85
C GLY A 135 -27.83 75.11 28.57
N THR A 136 -27.37 76.19 27.93
CA THR A 136 -27.63 77.59 28.28
C THR A 136 -28.92 78.07 27.59
N HIS A 137 -29.69 78.91 28.31
CA HIS A 137 -30.78 79.84 27.95
C HIS A 137 -32.04 79.58 28.79
N ARG A 138 -32.68 80.56 29.44
CA ARG A 138 -32.70 82.02 29.28
C ARG A 138 -33.10 82.68 30.60
#